data_AF-A0A1W9W4T9-F1
#
_entry.id   AF-A0A1W9W4T9-F1
#
_cell.length_a   1.000
_cell.length_b   1.000
_cell.length_c   1.000
_cell.angle_alpha   90.00
_cell.angle_beta   90.00
_cell.angle_gamma   90.00
#
_symmetry.space_group_name_H-M   'P 1'
#
loop_
_entity.id
_entity.type
_entity.pdbx_description
1 polymer ?
#
loop_
_entity_poly.entity_id
_entity_poly.type
_entity_poly.pdbx_seq_one_letter_code
_entity_poly.pdbx_strand_id
1 'polypeptide(L)'
;MGTEADPITLNIILPVGISFYTLQTISYTFDIYRRKMKPTQSLLDFAVFVAFFPQLMAGPIERAINLLPQIAQPRQITASQVHVGLYLILMGYFKKVFVADNLVGMVDEVFTHYTLHTDLDIILATYAFAFYVYCDFSGYSDIA
;
A
#
# COMPACT_ATOMS: atom_id res chain seq x y z
N MET A 1 30.78 -25.13 0.51
CA MET A 1 29.77 -25.83 -0.32
C MET A 1 28.44 -25.13 -0.15
N GLY A 2 28.32 -23.93 -0.72
CA GLY A 2 27.05 -23.21 -0.87
C GLY A 2 26.92 -23.03 -2.38
N THR A 3 25.95 -23.73 -2.97
CA THR A 3 25.75 -23.76 -4.42
C THR A 3 25.56 -22.35 -4.94
N GLU A 4 26.42 -21.96 -5.88
CA GLU A 4 26.29 -20.74 -6.65
C GLU A 4 24.91 -20.72 -7.33
N ALA A 5 24.21 -19.60 -7.21
CA ALA A 5 22.91 -19.41 -7.81
C ALA A 5 23.04 -19.58 -9.34
N ASP A 6 22.33 -20.57 -9.85
CA ASP A 6 22.22 -20.94 -11.27
C ASP A 6 21.84 -19.70 -12.12
N PRO A 7 22.42 -19.48 -13.32
CA PRO A 7 22.03 -18.37 -14.21
C PRO A 7 20.55 -18.35 -14.60
N ILE A 8 19.84 -19.45 -14.32
CA ILE A 8 18.39 -19.66 -14.49
C ILE A 8 17.60 -19.25 -13.23
N THR A 9 18.23 -18.67 -12.21
CA THR A 9 17.52 -17.92 -11.15
C THR A 9 17.01 -16.57 -11.68
N LEU A 10 16.21 -16.67 -12.73
CA LEU A 10 14.89 -16.05 -12.79
C LEU A 10 14.92 -14.59 -12.34
N ASN A 11 15.33 -13.73 -13.27
CA ASN A 11 14.95 -12.33 -13.34
C ASN A 11 13.41 -12.21 -13.48
N ILE A 12 12.66 -12.79 -12.53
CA ILE A 12 11.22 -12.62 -12.40
C ILE A 12 11.06 -11.20 -11.91
N ILE A 13 10.52 -10.34 -12.76
CA ILE A 13 9.85 -9.13 -12.31
C ILE A 13 8.70 -9.64 -11.43
N LEU A 14 8.90 -9.70 -10.12
CA LEU A 14 7.84 -10.03 -9.18
C LEU A 14 6.77 -8.95 -9.33
N PRO A 15 5.53 -9.29 -9.74
CA PRO A 15 4.48 -8.28 -9.85
C PRO A 15 4.34 -7.54 -8.51
N VAL A 16 4.49 -6.23 -8.56
CA VAL A 16 4.27 -5.37 -7.40
C VAL A 16 2.83 -5.58 -6.93
N GLY A 17 2.64 -5.89 -5.64
CA GLY A 17 1.32 -6.13 -5.06
C GLY A 17 0.83 -7.59 -5.02
N ILE A 18 1.64 -8.61 -5.38
CA ILE A 18 1.23 -10.04 -5.26
C ILE A 18 0.64 -10.38 -3.88
N SER A 19 1.23 -9.85 -2.80
CA SER A 19 0.73 -10.05 -1.45
C SER A 19 -0.72 -9.57 -1.29
N PHE A 20 -1.06 -8.41 -1.86
CA PHE A 20 -2.42 -7.87 -1.83
C PHE A 20 -3.39 -8.72 -2.64
N TYR A 21 -3.01 -9.08 -3.88
CA TYR A 21 -3.78 -9.99 -4.74
C TYR A 21 -4.13 -11.30 -4.01
N THR A 22 -3.13 -11.90 -3.35
CA THR A 22 -3.27 -13.18 -2.66
C THR A 22 -4.18 -13.04 -1.44
N LEU A 23 -3.95 -12.03 -0.60
CA LEU A 23 -4.74 -11.79 0.61
C LEU A 23 -6.19 -11.44 0.29
N GLN A 24 -6.44 -10.61 -0.73
CA GLN A 24 -7.79 -10.27 -1.18
C GLN A 24 -8.52 -11.49 -1.73
N THR A 25 -7.86 -12.30 -2.56
CA THR A 25 -8.46 -13.49 -3.17
C THR A 25 -8.80 -14.53 -2.09
N ILE A 26 -7.88 -14.79 -1.16
CA ILE A 26 -8.13 -15.69 -0.03
C ILE A 26 -9.27 -15.17 0.84
N SER A 27 -9.29 -13.87 1.15
CA SER A 27 -10.34 -13.23 1.93
C SER A 27 -11.72 -13.41 1.28
N TYR A 28 -11.81 -13.19 -0.04
CA TYR A 28 -13.02 -13.41 -0.83
C TYR A 28 -13.49 -14.87 -0.79
N THR A 29 -12.59 -15.82 -1.07
CA THR A 29 -12.92 -17.25 -1.03
C THR A 29 -13.40 -17.67 0.37
N PHE A 30 -12.78 -17.13 1.41
CA PHE A 30 -13.12 -17.46 2.80
C PHE A 30 -14.45 -16.86 3.25
N ASP A 31 -14.77 -15.63 2.83
CA ASP A 31 -16.05 -15.00 3.11
C ASP A 31 -17.20 -15.72 2.40
N ILE A 32 -16.98 -16.28 1.20
CA ILE A 32 -17.94 -17.18 0.53
C ILE A 32 -18.07 -18.51 1.29
N TYR A 33 -16.95 -19.13 1.66
CA TYR A 33 -16.94 -20.38 2.41
C TYR A 33 -17.72 -20.27 3.73
N ARG A 34 -17.58 -19.13 4.43
CA ARG A 34 -18.32 -18.82 5.66
C ARG A 34 -19.75 -18.31 5.41
N ARG A 35 -20.24 -18.34 4.17
CA ARG A 35 -21.59 -17.87 3.77
C ARG A 35 -21.87 -16.42 4.16
N LYS A 36 -20.84 -15.58 4.29
CA LYS A 36 -20.99 -14.15 4.59
C LYS A 36 -21.35 -13.35 3.33
N MET A 37 -21.00 -13.86 2.16
CA MET A 37 -21.34 -13.28 0.87
C MET A 37 -21.61 -14.35 -0.18
N LYS A 38 -22.34 -13.97 -1.24
CA LYS A 38 -22.50 -14.79 -2.43
C LYS A 38 -21.34 -14.51 -3.40
N PRO A 39 -20.89 -15.51 -4.18
CA PRO A 39 -19.92 -15.27 -5.23
C PRO A 39 -20.47 -14.28 -6.26
N THR A 40 -19.60 -13.40 -6.77
CA THR A 40 -19.96 -12.52 -7.89
C THR A 40 -20.20 -13.35 -9.15
N GLN A 41 -21.17 -12.92 -9.97
CA GLN A 41 -21.55 -13.59 -11.22
C GLN A 41 -20.78 -13.04 -12.43
N SER A 42 -20.15 -11.88 -12.28
CA SER A 42 -19.39 -11.19 -13.33
C SER A 42 -17.90 -11.41 -13.11
N LEU A 43 -17.23 -12.04 -14.10
CA LEU A 43 -15.78 -12.16 -14.11
C LEU A 43 -15.10 -10.77 -14.17
N LEU A 44 -15.74 -9.82 -14.86
CA LEU A 44 -15.23 -8.45 -14.96
C LEU A 44 -15.23 -7.75 -13.60
N ASP A 45 -16.32 -7.88 -12.82
CA ASP A 45 -16.43 -7.24 -11.51
C ASP A 45 -15.40 -7.84 -10.54
N PHE A 46 -15.18 -9.16 -10.63
CA PHE A 46 -14.12 -9.84 -9.91
C PHE A 46 -12.74 -9.34 -10.31
N ALA A 47 -12.47 -9.23 -11.61
CA ALA A 47 -11.20 -8.73 -12.12
C ALA A 47 -10.94 -7.29 -11.66
N VAL A 48 -11.95 -6.43 -11.66
CA VAL A 48 -11.85 -5.05 -11.15
C VAL A 48 -11.58 -5.03 -9.65
N PHE A 49 -12.26 -5.88 -8.86
CA PHE A 49 -12.02 -5.99 -7.42
C PHE A 49 -10.58 -6.40 -7.10
N VAL A 50 -10.08 -7.42 -7.79
CA VAL A 50 -8.75 -7.99 -7.56
C VAL A 50 -7.65 -7.08 -8.13
N ALA A 51 -7.89 -6.42 -9.28
CA ALA A 51 -6.94 -5.55 -9.95
C ALA A 51 -7.12 -4.05 -9.62
N PHE A 52 -7.78 -3.71 -8.51
CA PHE A 52 -8.08 -2.32 -8.17
C PHE A 52 -6.80 -1.55 -7.77
N PHE A 53 -6.23 -0.80 -8.73
CA PHE A 53 -4.93 -0.15 -8.62
C PHE A 53 -4.72 0.70 -7.36
N PRO A 54 -5.68 1.55 -6.92
CA PRO A 54 -5.48 2.38 -5.72
C PRO A 54 -5.12 1.55 -4.48
N GLN A 55 -5.66 0.33 -4.39
CA GLN A 55 -5.42 -0.55 -3.26
C GLN A 55 -4.18 -1.43 -3.41
N LEU A 56 -3.72 -1.67 -4.63
CA LEU A 56 -2.71 -2.69 -4.94
C LEU A 56 -1.29 -2.38 -4.49
N MET A 57 -0.95 -1.10 -4.30
CA MET A 57 0.42 -0.68 -3.99
C MET A 57 0.67 -0.54 -2.49
N ALA A 58 -0.29 -0.02 -1.72
CA ALA A 58 -0.16 0.17 -0.28
C ALA A 58 -1.51 0.46 0.43
N GLY A 59 -2.65 0.28 -0.23
CA GLY A 59 -3.95 0.62 0.36
C GLY A 59 -4.37 -0.37 1.46
N PRO A 60 -5.31 0.00 2.35
CA PRO A 60 -5.85 -0.93 3.32
C PRO A 60 -6.43 -2.18 2.63
N ILE A 61 -6.33 -3.34 3.27
CA ILE A 61 -6.90 -4.58 2.73
C ILE A 61 -8.44 -4.54 2.87
N GLU A 62 -9.09 -3.92 1.89
CA GLU A 62 -10.54 -3.91 1.73
C GLU A 62 -11.13 -5.30 1.51
N ARG A 63 -12.34 -5.46 2.05
CA ARG A 63 -13.11 -6.69 1.94
C ARG A 63 -14.02 -6.66 0.73
N ALA A 64 -14.11 -7.80 0.06
CA ALA A 64 -14.98 -7.98 -1.10
C ALA A 64 -16.46 -7.66 -0.79
N ILE A 65 -16.91 -7.88 0.44
CA ILE A 65 -18.26 -7.52 0.92
C ILE A 65 -18.56 -6.03 0.76
N ASN A 66 -17.57 -5.16 0.94
CA ASN A 66 -17.75 -3.70 0.87
C ASN A 66 -17.59 -3.19 -0.56
N LEU A 67 -16.57 -3.68 -1.28
CA LEU A 67 -16.14 -3.12 -2.55
C LEU A 67 -16.94 -3.68 -3.76
N LEU A 68 -17.25 -4.98 -3.79
CA LEU A 68 -17.98 -5.57 -4.92
C LEU A 68 -19.37 -4.95 -5.14
N PRO A 69 -20.19 -4.69 -4.10
CA PRO A 69 -21.47 -4.01 -4.30
C PRO A 69 -21.33 -2.61 -4.87
N GLN A 70 -20.26 -1.88 -4.50
CA GLN A 70 -19.97 -0.54 -5.03
C GLN A 70 -19.50 -0.57 -6.48
N ILE A 71 -18.82 -1.65 -6.90
CA ILE A 71 -18.45 -1.87 -8.31
C ILE A 71 -19.69 -2.21 -9.15
N ALA A 72 -20.58 -3.05 -8.64
CA ALA A 72 -21.75 -3.54 -9.37
C ALA A 72 -22.87 -2.48 -9.49
N GLN A 73 -22.92 -1.50 -8.59
CA GLN A 73 -23.93 -0.44 -8.61
C GLN A 73 -23.47 0.78 -9.42
N PRO A 74 -24.41 1.52 -10.06
CA PRO A 74 -24.08 2.75 -10.75
C PRO A 74 -23.53 3.79 -9.76
N ARG A 75 -22.35 4.36 -10.09
CA ARG A 75 -21.66 5.31 -9.22
C ARG A 75 -22.37 6.66 -9.23
N GLN A 76 -22.64 7.21 -8.05
CA GLN A 76 -23.10 8.58 -7.89
C GLN A 76 -21.99 9.39 -7.22
N ILE A 77 -21.49 10.40 -7.93
CA ILE A 77 -20.44 11.28 -7.43
C ILE A 77 -21.11 12.55 -6.91
N THR A 78 -20.89 12.86 -5.65
CA THR A 78 -21.35 14.10 -5.02
C THR A 78 -20.20 15.11 -4.92
N ALA A 79 -20.51 16.41 -4.95
CA ALA A 79 -19.49 17.45 -4.77
C ALA A 79 -18.74 17.29 -3.43
N SER A 80 -19.42 16.86 -2.37
CA SER A 80 -18.80 16.60 -1.06
C SER A 80 -17.72 15.51 -1.14
N GLN A 81 -17.97 14.41 -1.86
CA GLN A 81 -16.96 13.36 -2.06
C GLN A 81 -15.74 13.86 -2.83
N VAL A 82 -15.95 14.72 -3.84
CA VAL A 82 -14.84 15.33 -4.59
C VAL A 82 -13.99 16.24 -3.69
N HIS A 83 -14.62 17.07 -2.86
CA HIS A 83 -13.90 17.93 -1.92
C HIS A 83 -13.08 17.14 -0.90
N VAL A 84 -13.65 16.07 -0.34
CA VAL A 84 -12.95 15.19 0.61
C VAL A 84 -11.80 14.48 -0.09
N GLY A 85 -12.02 13.93 -1.29
CA GLY A 85 -10.96 13.27 -2.06
C GLY A 85 -9.80 14.21 -2.39
N LEU A 86 -10.08 15.43 -2.86
CA LEU A 86 -9.04 16.42 -3.12
C LEU A 86 -8.27 16.81 -1.86
N TYR A 87 -8.97 16.98 -0.73
CA TYR A 87 -8.32 17.26 0.55
C TYR A 87 -7.37 16.14 0.97
N LEU A 88 -7.81 14.88 0.89
CA LEU A 88 -7.00 13.71 1.23
C LEU A 88 -5.78 13.59 0.31
N ILE A 89 -5.94 13.76 -1.00
CA ILE A 89 -4.83 13.77 -1.97
C ILE A 89 -3.81 14.86 -1.62
N LEU A 90 -4.25 16.09 -1.33
CA LEU A 90 -3.35 17.19 -0.98
C LEU A 90 -2.61 16.93 0.33
N MET A 91 -3.30 16.42 1.35
CA MET A 91 -2.69 16.07 2.64
C MET A 91 -1.70 14.91 2.51
N GLY A 92 -2.06 13.88 1.76
CA GLY A 92 -1.18 12.74 1.50
C GLY A 92 0.06 13.15 0.71
N TYR A 93 -0.10 14.00 -0.30
CA TYR A 93 1.00 14.57 -1.07
C TYR A 93 1.95 15.37 -0.17
N PHE A 94 1.43 16.21 0.72
CA PHE A 94 2.24 16.94 1.69
C PHE A 94 3.03 16.00 2.61
N LYS A 95 2.37 14.99 3.21
CA LYS A 95 3.05 14.02 4.08
C LYS A 95 4.19 13.29 3.36
N LYS A 96 3.94 12.83 2.13
CA LYS A 96 4.92 12.09 1.34
C LYS A 96 6.07 12.99 0.88
N VAL A 97 5.77 14.04 0.13
CA VAL A 97 6.78 14.84 -0.57
C VAL A 97 7.46 15.85 0.34
N PHE A 98 6.73 16.44 1.29
CA PHE A 98 7.32 17.45 2.17
C PHE A 98 7.95 16.83 3.42
N VAL A 99 7.31 15.81 4.03
CA VAL A 99 7.84 15.24 5.27
C VAL A 99 8.72 14.02 5.01
N ALA A 100 8.18 12.97 4.39
CA ALA A 100 8.91 11.70 4.23
C ALA A 100 10.16 11.84 3.35
N ASP A 101 10.03 12.46 2.17
CA ASP A 101 11.15 12.61 1.22
C ASP A 101 12.27 13.53 1.74
N ASN A 102 11.99 14.43 2.69
CA ASN A 102 13.04 15.23 3.33
C ASN A 102 13.75 14.47 4.47
N LEU A 103 13.04 13.56 5.15
CA LEU A 103 13.60 12.77 6.24
C LEU A 103 14.44 11.59 5.73
N VAL A 104 14.10 11.02 4.56
CA VAL A 104 14.75 9.80 4.05
C VAL A 104 16.25 9.98 3.88
N GLY A 105 16.72 11.12 3.34
CA GLY A 105 18.15 11.36 3.12
C GLY A 105 18.95 11.42 4.42
N MET A 106 18.43 12.13 5.43
CA MET A 106 19.07 12.20 6.75
C MET A 106 19.12 10.84 7.44
N VAL A 107 18.02 10.08 7.37
CA VAL A 107 17.94 8.77 8.00
C VAL A 107 18.87 7.75 7.32
N ASP A 108 18.91 7.76 5.99
CA ASP A 108 19.77 6.85 5.21
C ASP A 108 21.26 7.13 5.45
N GLU A 109 21.65 8.41 5.53
CA GLU A 109 23.02 8.81 5.85
C GLU A 109 23.46 8.30 7.22
N VAL A 110 22.65 8.54 8.26
CA VAL A 110 22.99 8.16 9.64
C VAL A 110 23.04 6.64 9.82
N PHE A 111 22.11 5.88 9.22
CA PHE A 111 22.10 4.43 9.36
C PHE A 111 23.16 3.73 8.48
N THR A 112 23.49 4.29 7.31
CA THR A 112 24.57 3.74 6.47
C THR A 112 25.94 3.95 7.09
N HIS A 113 26.18 5.11 7.72
CA HIS A 113 27.46 5.49 8.32
C HIS A 113 27.41 5.59 9.84
N TYR A 114 26.67 4.70 10.51
CA TYR A 114 26.40 4.78 11.96
C TYR A 114 27.66 4.90 12.84
N THR A 115 28.81 4.37 12.40
CA THR A 115 30.08 4.45 13.14
C THR A 115 30.71 5.86 13.14
N LEU A 116 30.27 6.74 12.25
CA LEU A 116 30.76 8.13 12.13
C LEU A 116 29.89 9.12 12.91
N HIS A 117 28.78 8.66 13.50
CA HIS A 117 27.79 9.49 14.18
C HIS A 117 27.80 9.25 15.69
N THR A 118 27.31 10.23 16.44
CA THR A 118 27.20 10.15 17.90
C THR A 118 25.98 9.31 18.29
N ASP A 119 25.98 8.73 19.49
CA ASP A 119 24.82 8.01 20.03
C ASP A 119 23.52 8.84 20.00
N LEU A 120 23.62 10.16 20.22
CA LEU A 120 22.48 11.08 20.13
C LEU A 120 21.93 11.21 18.69
N ASP A 121 22.81 11.20 17.70
CA ASP A 121 22.43 11.29 16.29
C ASP A 121 21.65 10.03 15.87
N ILE A 122 22.08 8.86 16.36
CA ILE A 122 21.42 7.58 16.12
C ILE A 122 20.02 7.56 16.76
N ILE A 123 19.88 8.06 17.99
CA ILE A 123 18.56 8.18 18.65
C ILE A 123 17.65 9.13 17.87
N LEU A 124 18.16 10.29 17.46
CA LEU A 124 17.39 11.25 16.67
C LEU A 124 16.98 10.66 15.31
N ALA A 125 17.89 9.98 14.62
CA ALA A 125 17.63 9.30 13.36
C ALA A 125 16.60 8.18 13.53
N THR A 126 16.57 7.50 14.68
CA THR A 126 15.55 6.48 14.98
C THR A 126 14.15 7.09 15.07
N TYR A 127 13.99 8.23 15.76
CA TYR A 127 12.71 8.93 15.79
C TYR A 127 12.34 9.49 14.41
N ALA A 128 13.31 10.07 13.70
CA ALA A 128 13.11 10.55 12.34
C ALA A 128 12.68 9.44 11.38
N PHE A 129 13.25 8.24 11.51
CA PHE A 129 12.84 7.06 10.76
C PHE A 129 11.39 6.65 11.07
N ALA A 130 10.97 6.70 12.33
CA ALA A 130 9.58 6.44 12.69
C ALA A 130 8.63 7.45 12.02
N PHE A 131 8.97 8.74 12.01
CA PHE A 131 8.19 9.76 11.31
C PHE A 131 8.20 9.55 9.79
N TYR A 132 9.35 9.23 9.21
CA TYR A 132 9.48 8.90 7.80
C TYR A 132 8.54 7.76 7.41
N VAL A 133 8.65 6.60 8.05
CA VAL A 133 7.82 5.42 7.73
C VAL A 133 6.33 5.72 7.91
N TYR A 134 5.97 6.44 8.98
CA TYR A 134 4.58 6.83 9.21
C TYR A 134 4.03 7.76 8.11
N CYS A 135 4.76 8.83 7.79
CA CYS A 135 4.34 9.81 6.78
C CYS A 135 4.34 9.23 5.37
N ASP A 136 5.27 8.30 5.09
CA ASP A 136 5.32 7.56 3.84
C ASP A 136 4.05 6.73 3.65
N PHE A 137 3.74 5.87 4.62
CA PHE A 137 2.61 4.96 4.55
C PHE A 137 1.25 5.68 4.65
N SER A 138 1.13 6.63 5.57
CA SER A 138 -0.07 7.47 5.69
C SER A 138 -0.26 8.35 4.46
N GLY A 139 0.81 8.87 3.86
CA GLY A 139 0.73 9.68 2.65
C GLY A 139 0.15 8.89 1.49
N TYR A 140 0.63 7.66 1.26
CA TYR A 140 0.05 6.77 0.26
C TYR A 140 -1.40 6.39 0.57
N SER A 141 -1.72 6.12 1.84
CA SER A 141 -3.07 5.74 2.25
C SER A 141 -4.10 6.86 2.06
N ASP A 142 -3.70 8.12 2.24
CA ASP A 142 -4.59 9.27 2.03
C ASP A 142 -4.79 9.58 0.53
N ILE A 143 -3.80 9.27 -0.32
CA ILE A 143 -3.92 9.47 -1.78
C ILE A 143 -4.79 8.39 -2.44
N ALA A 144 -4.76 7.16 -1.90
CA ALA A 144 -5.47 5.98 -2.40
C ALA A 144 -6.98 6.03 -2.12
#